data_AF-A0A396GUY8-F1
#
_entry.id   AF-A0A396GUY8-F1
#
_cell.length_a   1.000
_cell.length_b   1.000
_cell.length_c   1.000
_cell.angle_alpha   90.00
_cell.angle_beta   90.00
_cell.angle_gamma   90.00
#
_symmetry.space_group_name_H-M   'P 1'
#
loop_
_entity.id
_entity.type
_entity.pdbx_description
1 polymer ?
#
loop_
_entity_poly.entity_id
_entity_poly.type
_entity_poly.pdbx_seq_one_letter_code
_entity_poly.pdbx_strand_id
1 'polypeptide(L)'
;MSLLIGRKFSDPVVQRDILLWPFKVISGVNDKPMITVKYEGLEKQFCAEEISSMVLTKMREVAEAYLESPVKNAVVTVPAYFNDSQRTATIDAGTIAGLNVIRIINEPTAAAIAYGLDKRNDREGNRNIFVFDLLF
;
A
#
# COMPACT_ATOMS: atom_id res chain seq x y z
N MET A 1 0.95 2.08 7.44
CA MET A 1 2.26 1.81 6.80
C MET A 1 2.60 2.76 5.67
N SER A 2 1.62 3.17 4.87
CA SER A 2 1.75 4.05 3.71
C SER A 2 2.44 5.39 3.97
N LEU A 3 2.48 5.87 5.22
CA LEU A 3 3.21 7.09 5.63
C LEU A 3 4.72 6.89 5.75
N LEU A 4 5.19 5.66 5.97
CA LEU A 4 6.61 5.31 6.12
C LEU A 4 7.22 4.74 4.84
N ILE A 5 6.37 4.20 3.95
CA ILE A 5 6.83 3.55 2.72
C ILE A 5 7.55 4.56 1.83
N GLY A 6 8.73 4.19 1.31
CA GLY A 6 9.54 5.03 0.41
C GLY A 6 10.11 6.33 1.02
N ARG A 7 9.99 6.55 2.34
CA ARG A 7 10.55 7.71 3.04
C ARG A 7 11.80 7.38 3.84
N LYS A 8 12.56 8.42 4.20
CA LYS A 8 13.70 8.33 5.11
C LYS A 8 13.27 8.56 6.55
N PHE A 9 13.96 7.95 7.50
CA PHE A 9 13.71 8.14 8.92
C PHE A 9 13.93 9.60 9.32
N SER A 10 14.96 10.27 8.78
CA SER A 10 15.22 11.70 9.02
C SER A 10 14.19 12.68 8.43
N ASP A 11 13.21 12.20 7.64
CA ASP A 11 12.19 13.06 7.05
C ASP A 11 11.38 13.77 8.15
N PRO A 12 11.23 15.12 8.11
CA PRO A 12 10.49 15.87 9.12
C PRO A 12 9.06 15.39 9.33
N VAL A 13 8.41 14.87 8.29
CA VAL A 13 7.05 14.31 8.42
C VAL A 13 7.09 13.01 9.21
N VAL A 14 8.06 12.14 8.90
CA VAL A 14 8.25 10.87 9.63
C VAL A 14 8.57 11.14 11.11
N GLN A 15 9.45 12.09 11.41
CA GLN A 15 9.79 12.45 12.79
C GLN A 15 8.59 12.96 13.59
N ARG A 16 7.69 13.72 12.96
CA ARG A 16 6.45 14.19 13.61
C ARG A 16 5.47 13.04 13.85
N ASP A 17 5.29 12.16 12.86
CA ASP A 17 4.32 11.07 12.94
C ASP A 17 4.75 9.99 13.95
N ILE A 18 6.05 9.73 14.10
CA ILE A 18 6.58 8.76 15.07
C ILE A 18 6.14 9.07 16.50
N LEU A 19 5.97 10.35 16.85
CA LEU A 19 5.53 10.76 18.19
C LEU A 19 4.09 10.36 18.50
N LEU A 20 3.28 10.11 17.47
CA LEU A 20 1.86 9.76 17.60
C LEU A 20 1.62 8.24 17.61
N TRP A 21 2.64 7.45 17.27
CA TRP A 21 2.47 6.01 17.11
C TRP A 21 2.73 5.23 18.40
N PRO A 22 1.96 4.14 18.63
CA PRO A 22 2.14 3.28 19.81
C PRO A 22 3.31 2.30 19.67
N PHE A 23 4.07 2.36 18.57
CA PHE A 23 5.17 1.46 18.26
C PHE A 23 6.48 2.22 18.02
N LYS A 24 7.60 1.55 18.29
CA LYS A 24 8.92 2.16 18.15
C LYS A 24 9.38 2.11 16.69
N VAL A 25 9.85 3.24 16.19
CA VAL A 25 10.53 3.34 14.89
C VAL A 25 11.97 3.76 15.12
N ILE A 26 12.91 3.10 14.44
CA ILE A 26 14.33 3.40 14.51
C ILE A 26 14.90 3.64 13.10
N SER A 27 16.05 4.30 13.02
CA SER A 27 16.78 4.42 11.75
C SER A 27 17.54 3.12 11.47
N GLY A 28 17.30 2.53 10.30
CA GLY A 28 18.01 1.37 9.79
C GLY A 28 19.11 1.75 8.79
N VAL A 29 19.53 0.77 7.99
CA VAL A 29 20.53 0.98 6.93
C VAL A 29 20.04 2.03 5.93
N ASN A 30 20.92 2.94 5.50
CA ASN A 30 20.61 4.04 4.57
C ASN A 30 19.50 4.99 5.04
N ASP A 31 19.35 5.14 6.37
CA ASP A 31 18.32 5.97 6.98
C ASP A 31 16.90 5.51 6.65
N LYS A 32 16.72 4.21 6.40
CA LYS A 32 15.40 3.60 6.19
C LYS A 32 14.68 3.46 7.53
N PRO A 33 13.41 3.90 7.67
CA PRO A 33 12.66 3.72 8.91
C PRO A 33 12.34 2.24 9.13
N MET A 34 12.68 1.73 10.31
CA MET A 34 12.45 0.34 10.73
C MET A 34 11.53 0.32 11.95
N ILE A 35 10.45 -0.44 11.87
CA ILE A 35 9.51 -0.64 12.97
C ILE A 35 9.96 -1.81 13.82
N THR A 36 10.05 -1.57 15.11
CA THR A 36 10.53 -2.54 16.09
C THR A 36 9.36 -3.08 16.88
N VAL A 37 9.17 -4.39 16.84
CA VAL A 37 8.10 -5.11 17.55
C VAL A 37 8.69 -6.26 18.35
N LYS A 38 8.08 -6.56 19.50
CA LYS A 38 8.38 -7.80 20.24
C LYS A 38 7.48 -8.91 19.72
N TYR A 39 8.09 -9.97 19.22
CA TYR A 39 7.40 -11.16 18.75
C TYR A 39 8.05 -12.38 19.39
N GLU A 40 7.25 -13.20 20.09
CA GLU A 40 7.74 -14.39 20.82
C GLU A 40 8.90 -14.09 21.79
N GLY A 41 8.86 -12.92 22.44
CA GLY A 41 9.91 -12.48 23.38
C GLY A 41 11.18 -11.94 22.71
N LEU A 42 11.30 -12.03 21.39
CA LEU A 42 12.42 -11.49 20.61
C LEU A 42 12.04 -10.15 19.97
N GLU A 43 12.99 -9.23 19.96
CA GLU A 43 12.83 -7.95 19.27
C GLU A 43 13.12 -8.17 17.77
N LYS A 44 12.11 -7.92 16.92
CA LYS A 44 12.21 -8.01 15.47
C LYS A 44 12.02 -6.62 14.86
N GLN A 45 12.76 -6.38 13.79
CA GLN A 45 12.71 -5.13 13.03
C GLN A 45 12.16 -5.41 11.65
N PHE A 46 11.19 -4.61 11.22
CA PHE A 46 10.55 -4.72 9.92
C PHE A 46 10.55 -3.37 9.22
N CYS A 47 10.80 -3.36 7.92
CA CYS A 47 10.58 -2.18 7.11
C CYS A 47 9.09 -2.02 6.73
N ALA A 48 8.75 -0.86 6.15
CA ALA A 48 7.39 -0.56 5.74
C ALA A 48 6.84 -1.56 4.71
N GLU A 49 7.71 -2.00 3.81
CA GLU A 49 7.41 -2.93 2.73
C GLU A 49 7.11 -4.33 3.25
N GLU A 50 7.84 -4.82 4.26
CA GLU A 50 7.60 -6.13 4.88
C GLU A 50 6.28 -6.20 5.63
N ILE A 51 5.89 -5.15 6.36
CA ILE A 51 4.57 -5.15 7.03
C ILE A 51 3.46 -4.99 5.99
N SER A 52 3.68 -4.20 4.94
CA SER A 52 2.71 -4.06 3.85
C SER A 52 2.55 -5.39 3.09
N SER A 53 3.63 -6.16 2.94
CA SER A 53 3.59 -7.49 2.31
C SER A 53 2.83 -8.50 3.15
N MET A 54 2.88 -8.42 4.48
CA MET A 54 2.05 -9.27 5.36
C MET A 54 0.56 -9.01 5.13
N VAL A 55 0.16 -7.74 4.98
CA VAL A 55 -1.23 -7.39 4.65
C VAL A 55 -1.62 -7.92 3.28
N LEU A 56 -0.77 -7.72 2.26
CA LEU A 56 -1.03 -8.22 0.90
C LEU A 56 -1.07 -9.75 0.85
N THR A 57 -0.22 -10.44 1.62
CA THR A 57 -0.25 -11.89 1.76
C THR A 57 -1.59 -12.33 2.31
N LYS A 58 -2.10 -11.64 3.35
CA LYS A 58 -3.40 -11.96 3.90
C LYS A 58 -4.54 -11.75 2.91
N MET A 59 -4.49 -10.66 2.13
CA MET A 59 -5.49 -10.40 1.09
C MET A 59 -5.44 -11.43 -0.04
N ARG A 60 -4.24 -11.90 -0.42
CA ARG A 60 -4.08 -13.01 -1.36
C ARG A 60 -4.74 -14.28 -0.82
N GLU A 61 -4.45 -14.67 0.42
CA GLU A 61 -5.05 -15.87 1.04
C GLU A 61 -6.57 -15.81 1.04
N VAL A 62 -7.15 -14.64 1.36
CA VAL A 62 -8.61 -14.45 1.33
C VAL A 62 -9.17 -14.63 -0.08
N ALA A 63 -8.51 -14.08 -1.09
CA ALA A 63 -8.91 -14.23 -2.48
C ALA A 63 -8.76 -15.69 -2.97
N GLU A 64 -7.67 -16.37 -2.60
CA GLU A 64 -7.42 -17.78 -2.93
C GLU A 64 -8.46 -18.70 -2.29
N ALA A 65 -8.84 -18.44 -1.04
CA ALA A 65 -9.88 -19.18 -0.35
C ALA A 65 -11.26 -18.97 -1.01
N TYR A 66 -11.56 -17.77 -1.50
CA TYR A 66 -12.81 -17.46 -2.18
C TYR A 66 -12.88 -18.06 -3.60
N LEU A 67 -11.77 -18.06 -4.33
CA LEU A 67 -11.67 -18.55 -5.71
C LEU A 67 -11.35 -20.05 -5.81
N GLU A 68 -10.96 -20.68 -4.71
CA GLU A 68 -10.44 -22.05 -4.64
C GLU A 68 -9.27 -22.30 -5.63
N SER A 69 -8.48 -21.26 -5.87
CA SER A 69 -7.46 -21.21 -6.92
C SER A 69 -6.30 -20.27 -6.56
N PRO A 70 -5.05 -20.60 -6.93
CA PRO A 70 -3.90 -19.72 -6.66
C PRO A 70 -4.00 -18.35 -7.34
N VAL A 71 -3.70 -17.29 -6.58
CA VAL A 71 -3.71 -15.91 -7.07
C VAL A 71 -2.27 -15.42 -7.23
N LYS A 72 -1.83 -15.29 -8.47
CA LYS A 72 -0.44 -14.89 -8.79
C LYS A 72 -0.30 -13.45 -9.25
N ASN A 73 -1.32 -12.88 -9.87
CA ASN A 73 -1.23 -11.56 -10.50
C ASN A 73 -2.18 -10.59 -9.82
N ALA A 74 -1.72 -9.36 -9.58
CA ALA A 74 -2.52 -8.34 -8.93
C ALA A 74 -2.31 -6.96 -9.56
N VAL A 75 -3.34 -6.13 -9.47
CA VAL A 75 -3.26 -4.68 -9.65
C VAL A 75 -3.43 -4.07 -8.26
N VAL A 76 -2.52 -3.19 -7.86
CA VAL A 76 -2.53 -2.58 -6.53
C VAL A 76 -2.78 -1.08 -6.66
N THR A 77 -3.65 -0.55 -5.81
CA THR A 77 -3.96 0.87 -5.78
C THR A 77 -2.98 1.63 -4.87
N VAL A 78 -2.67 2.88 -5.23
CA VAL A 78 -1.88 3.79 -4.39
C VAL A 78 -2.51 5.19 -4.40
N PRO A 79 -2.24 6.02 -3.37
CA PRO A 79 -2.68 7.40 -3.37
C PRO A 79 -2.12 8.18 -4.57
N ALA A 80 -2.91 9.11 -5.13
CA ALA A 80 -2.50 9.85 -6.33
C ALA A 80 -1.23 10.69 -6.14
N TYR A 81 -0.94 11.10 -4.91
CA TYR A 81 0.25 11.89 -4.55
C TYR A 81 1.50 11.05 -4.28
N PHE A 82 1.43 9.71 -4.39
CA PHE A 82 2.61 8.86 -4.23
C PHE A 82 3.65 9.15 -5.32
N ASN A 83 4.88 9.41 -4.87
CA ASN A 83 6.03 9.55 -5.76
C ASN A 83 6.57 8.18 -6.21
N ASP A 84 7.58 8.20 -7.09
CA ASP A 84 8.13 6.97 -7.66
C ASP A 84 8.76 6.03 -6.62
N SER A 85 9.42 6.55 -5.57
CA SER A 85 10.01 5.68 -4.53
C SER A 85 8.94 4.93 -3.74
N GLN A 86 7.83 5.58 -3.44
CA GLN A 86 6.70 4.98 -2.73
C GLN A 86 5.97 3.95 -3.60
N ARG A 87 5.84 4.22 -4.90
CA ARG A 87 5.29 3.27 -5.87
C ARG A 87 6.15 2.01 -5.97
N THR A 88 7.46 2.17 -6.13
CA THR A 88 8.42 1.05 -6.16
C THR A 88 8.35 0.24 -4.88
N ALA A 89 8.36 0.89 -3.72
CA ALA A 89 8.26 0.19 -2.44
C ALA A 89 6.92 -0.57 -2.27
N THR A 90 5.83 -0.11 -2.89
CA THR A 90 4.56 -0.85 -2.95
C THR A 90 4.65 -2.09 -3.85
N ILE A 91 5.36 -1.99 -4.98
CA ILE A 91 5.64 -3.13 -5.87
C ILE A 91 6.52 -4.16 -5.15
N ASP A 92 7.52 -3.71 -4.41
CA ASP A 92 8.39 -4.56 -3.61
C ASP A 92 7.58 -5.31 -2.54
N ALA A 93 6.66 -4.62 -1.84
CA ALA A 93 5.75 -5.26 -0.91
C ALA A 93 4.89 -6.36 -1.57
N GLY A 94 4.38 -6.09 -2.79
CA GLY A 94 3.65 -7.10 -3.58
C GLY A 94 4.54 -8.30 -3.96
N THR A 95 5.78 -8.04 -4.33
CA THR A 95 6.76 -9.07 -4.69
C THR A 95 7.10 -9.95 -3.49
N ILE A 96 7.34 -9.36 -2.32
CA ILE A 96 7.58 -10.09 -1.05
C ILE A 96 6.35 -10.93 -0.68
N ALA A 97 5.14 -10.43 -0.95
CA ALA A 97 3.90 -11.16 -0.74
C ALA A 97 3.70 -12.31 -1.75
N GLY A 98 4.58 -12.50 -2.74
CA GLY A 98 4.46 -13.52 -3.78
C GLY A 98 3.44 -13.17 -4.87
N LEU A 99 3.16 -11.89 -5.07
CA LEU A 99 2.27 -11.38 -6.12
C LEU A 99 3.10 -10.73 -7.23
N ASN A 100 2.75 -11.02 -8.48
CA ASN A 100 3.19 -10.27 -9.63
C ASN A 100 2.30 -9.03 -9.78
N VAL A 101 2.85 -7.86 -9.43
CA VAL A 101 2.16 -6.58 -9.54
C VAL A 101 2.19 -6.12 -10.99
N ILE A 102 1.13 -6.42 -11.75
CA ILE A 102 1.04 -6.08 -13.17
C ILE A 102 1.02 -4.56 -13.37
N ARG A 103 0.33 -3.85 -12.48
CA ARG A 103 0.16 -2.41 -12.56
C ARG A 103 -0.12 -1.82 -11.20
N ILE A 104 0.44 -0.64 -10.96
CA ILE A 104 0.01 0.28 -9.91
C ILE A 104 -0.96 1.28 -10.52
N ILE A 105 -2.13 1.45 -9.92
CA ILE A 105 -3.13 2.43 -10.34
C ILE A 105 -3.41 3.43 -9.23
N ASN A 106 -3.76 4.67 -9.60
CA ASN A 106 -4.14 5.66 -8.61
C ASN A 106 -5.53 5.30 -8.04
N GLU A 107 -5.70 5.35 -6.73
CA GLU A 107 -6.98 5.16 -6.03
C GLU A 107 -8.15 5.94 -6.67
N PRO A 108 -8.05 7.27 -6.93
CA PRO A 108 -9.15 7.99 -7.54
C PRO A 108 -9.46 7.53 -8.97
N THR A 109 -8.45 7.05 -9.71
CA THR A 109 -8.66 6.46 -11.04
C THR A 109 -9.36 5.11 -10.93
N ALA A 110 -8.99 4.28 -9.96
CA ALA A 110 -9.65 3.00 -9.70
C ALA A 110 -11.13 3.21 -9.34
N ALA A 111 -11.42 4.19 -8.47
CA ALA A 111 -12.79 4.57 -8.10
C ALA A 111 -13.59 5.07 -9.32
N ALA A 112 -12.98 5.92 -10.16
CA ALA A 112 -13.61 6.40 -11.39
C ALA A 112 -13.90 5.27 -12.39
N ILE A 113 -13.00 4.28 -12.51
CA ILE A 113 -13.22 3.08 -13.35
C ILE A 113 -14.39 2.26 -12.80
N ALA A 114 -14.44 2.01 -11.49
CA ALA A 114 -15.52 1.27 -10.86
C ALA A 114 -16.88 1.96 -11.10
N TYR A 115 -16.94 3.28 -10.89
CA TYR A 115 -18.14 4.08 -11.18
C TYR A 115 -18.53 4.04 -12.67
N GLY A 116 -17.54 4.18 -13.55
CA GLY A 116 -17.75 4.18 -14.99
C GLY A 116 -18.25 2.83 -15.54
N LEU A 117 -17.82 1.71 -14.95
CA LEU A 117 -18.28 0.36 -15.29
C LEU A 117 -19.72 0.13 -14.85
N ASP A 118 -20.08 0.55 -13.64
CA ASP A 118 -21.42 0.40 -13.06
C ASP A 118 -22.48 1.22 -13.82
N LYS A 119 -22.09 2.36 -14.41
CA LYS A 119 -22.99 3.29 -15.11
C LYS A 119 -23.00 3.14 -16.64
N ARG A 120 -22.47 2.03 -17.18
CA ARG A 120 -22.32 1.79 -18.64
C ARG A 120 -23.62 1.75 -19.43
N ASN A 121 -24.78 1.56 -18.80
CA ASN A 121 -26.05 1.43 -19.50
C ASN A 121 -26.77 2.76 -19.78
N ASP A 122 -26.29 3.90 -19.25
CA ASP A 122 -26.96 5.18 -19.46
C ASP A 122 -25.97 6.24 -19.97
N ARG A 123 -26.12 6.57 -21.26
CA ARG A 123 -25.75 7.83 -21.94
C ARG A 123 -24.34 7.94 -22.54
N GLU A 124 -24.33 8.17 -23.87
CA GLU A 124 -23.17 8.57 -24.68
C GLU A 124 -22.74 10.02 -24.38
N GLY A 125 -21.43 10.26 -24.20
CA GLY A 125 -20.84 11.59 -24.05
C GLY A 125 -19.73 11.69 -22.98
N ASN A 126 -18.87 12.71 -23.11
CA ASN A 126 -17.84 13.02 -22.10
C ASN A 126 -18.50 13.47 -20.79
N ARG A 127 -18.09 12.88 -19.66
CA ARG A 127 -18.56 13.24 -18.32
C ARG A 127 -17.38 13.71 -17.47
N ASN A 128 -17.58 14.81 -16.76
CA ASN A 128 -16.64 15.23 -15.72
C ASN A 128 -17.04 14.54 -14.41
N ILE A 129 -16.12 13.78 -13.83
CA ILE A 129 -16.34 13.03 -12.60
C ILE A 129 -15.35 13.57 -11.55
N PHE A 130 -15.89 14.00 -10.41
CA PHE A 130 -15.10 14.41 -9.27
C PHE A 130 -15.08 13.26 -8.25
N VAL A 131 -13.89 12.76 -7.94
CA VAL A 131 -13.68 11.73 -6.92
C VAL A 131 -13.13 12.41 -5.67
N PHE A 132 -13.85 12.25 -4.57
CA PHE A 132 -13.43 12.73 -3.26
C PHE A 132 -13.19 11.53 -2.36
N ASP A 133 -11.93 11.30 -2.02
CA ASP A 133 -11.51 10.27 -1.07
C ASP A 133 -10.89 10.97 0.14
N LEU A 134 -11.50 10.78 1.31
CA LEU A 134 -11.07 11.42 2.54
C LEU A 134 -10.36 10.38 3.41
N LEU A 135 -9.05 10.30 3.24
CA LEU A 135 -8.17 9.51 4.09
C LEU A 135 -8.00 10.25 5.43
N PHE A 136 -8.60 9.71 6.49
CA PHE A 136 -8.37 10.13 7.88
C PHE A 136 -7.03 9.59 8.40
#